data_AF-A0A350P2L7-F1
#
_entry.id   AF-A0A350P2L7-F1
#
_cell.length_a   1.000
_cell.length_b   1.000
_cell.length_c   1.000
_cell.angle_alpha   90.00
_cell.angle_beta   90.00
_cell.angle_gamma   90.00
#
_symmetry.space_group_name_H-M   'P 1'
#
loop_
_entity.id
_entity.type
_entity.pdbx_description
1 polymer ?
#
loop_
_entity_poly.entity_id
_entity_poly.type
_entity_poly.pdbx_seq_one_letter_code
_entity_poly.pdbx_strand_id
1 'polypeptide(L)' 'MKARTRIKFELDDCKKIFKFNLIGISYKHIDSQIEKIIETKRQKYEDRLRYLTWDVYFLD' A
#
# COMPACT_ATOMS: atom_id res chain seq x y z
N MET A 1 6.98 14.99 6.16
CA MET A 1 6.12 15.00 4.96
C MET A 1 4.97 14.02 5.18
N LYS A 2 3.73 14.43 4.96
CA LYS A 2 2.57 13.52 5.06
C LYS A 2 2.18 13.07 3.66
N ALA A 3 1.75 11.83 3.51
CA ALA A 3 1.33 11.31 2.22
C ALA A 3 0.05 10.49 2.35
N ARG A 4 -0.88 10.72 1.42
CA ARG A 4 -2.05 9.86 1.24
C ARG A 4 -1.70 8.80 0.22
N THR A 5 -1.75 7.55 0.65
CA THR A 5 -1.39 6.40 -0.18
C THR A 5 -2.61 5.56 -0.46
N ARG A 6 -2.78 5.13 -1.70
CA ARG A 6 -3.80 4.17 -2.12
C ARG A 6 -3.08 2.95 -2.66
N ILE A 7 -3.38 1.77 -2.14
CA ILE A 7 -2.80 0.52 -2.62
C ILE A 7 -3.94 -0.34 -3.14
N LYS A 8 -3.82 -0.77 -4.40
CA LYS A 8 -4.77 -1.64 -5.08
C LYS A 8 -4.27 -3.07 -5.02
N PHE A 9 -5.12 -3.95 -4.54
CA PHE A 9 -4.90 -5.38 -4.51
C PHE A 9 -6.03 -6.10 -5.24
N GLU A 10 -5.76 -7.32 -5.64
CA GLU A 10 -6.71 -8.29 -6.14
C GLU A 10 -6.78 -9.43 -5.14
N LEU A 11 -7.98 -9.78 -4.71
CA LEU A 11 -8.26 -10.88 -3.80
C LEU A 11 -9.40 -11.67 -4.40
N ASP A 12 -9.15 -12.92 -4.80
CA ASP A 12 -10.18 -13.81 -5.37
C ASP A 12 -10.95 -13.15 -6.52
N ASP A 13 -10.22 -12.62 -7.51
CA ASP A 13 -10.75 -11.88 -8.67
C ASP A 13 -11.50 -10.57 -8.34
N CYS A 14 -11.56 -10.18 -7.06
CA CYS A 14 -12.13 -8.92 -6.61
C CYS A 14 -11.02 -7.87 -6.40
N LYS A 15 -11.15 -6.72 -7.07
CA LYS A 15 -10.25 -5.56 -6.87
C LYS A 15 -10.63 -4.82 -5.59
N LYS A 16 -9.70 -4.75 -4.63
CA LYS A 16 -9.84 -3.96 -3.39
C LYS A 16 -8.81 -2.84 -3.34
N ILE A 17 -9.27 -1.64 -3.00
CA ILE A 17 -8.39 -0.48 -2.78
C ILE A 17 -8.34 -0.20 -1.29
N PHE A 18 -7.14 -0.16 -0.74
CA PHE A 18 -6.88 0.22 0.65
C PHE A 18 -6.26 1.62 0.67
N LYS A 19 -6.78 2.49 1.53
CA LYS A 19 -6.29 3.86 1.71
C LYS A 19 -5.50 3.92 3.02
N PHE A 20 -4.30 4.48 2.96
CA PHE A 20 -3.40 4.64 4.09
C PHE A 20 -2.94 6.09 4.17
N ASN A 21 -2.81 6.60 5.39
CA ASN A 21 -2.11 7.86 5.63
C ASN A 21 -0.72 7.49 6.13
N LEU A 22 0.29 7.65 5.27
CA LEU A 22 1.67 7.36 5.62
C LEU A 22 2.39 8.65 6.00
N ILE A 23 3.23 8.55 7.03
CA ILE A 23 4.08 9.65 7.48
C ILE A 23 5.50 9.22 7.20
N GLY A 24 6.22 10.06 6.45
CA GLY A 24 7.59 9.77 6.02
C GLY A 24 8.44 11.02 6.01
N ILE A 25 9.74 10.80 6.11
CA ILE A 25 10.74 11.87 6.03
C ILE A 25 11.16 12.08 4.56
N SER A 26 11.03 11.04 3.71
CA SER A 26 11.36 11.06 2.28
C SER A 26 10.50 10.07 1.49
N TYR A 27 10.50 10.16 0.15
CA TYR A 27 9.82 9.21 -0.73
C TYR A 27 10.26 7.75 -0.48
N LYS A 28 11.57 7.50 -0.36
CA LYS A 28 12.12 6.17 -0.03
C LYS A 28 11.54 5.60 1.26
N HIS A 29 11.30 6.47 2.26
CA HIS A 29 10.75 6.03 3.53
C HIS A 29 9.27 5.65 3.40
N ILE A 30 8.50 6.34 2.54
CA ILE A 30 7.11 5.99 2.22
C ILE A 30 7.06 4.68 1.43
N ASP A 31 7.93 4.53 0.44
CA ASP A 31 8.04 3.34 -0.40
C ASP A 31 8.30 2.07 0.43
N SER A 32 9.28 2.12 1.34
CA SER A 32 9.58 1.02 2.26
C SER A 32 8.40 0.68 3.19
N GLN A 33 7.59 1.67 3.59
CA GLN A 33 6.37 1.40 4.36
C GLN A 33 5.29 0.71 3.51
N ILE A 34 5.15 1.08 2.24
CA ILE A 34 4.21 0.46 1.31
C ILE A 34 4.56 -1.02 1.11
N GLU A 35 5.83 -1.34 0.91
CA GLU A 35 6.29 -2.73 0.79
C GLU A 35 5.93 -3.56 2.01
N LYS A 36 6.19 -3.05 3.22
CA LYS A 36 5.81 -3.71 4.48
C LYS A 36 4.30 -3.94 4.60
N ILE A 37 3.49 -2.97 4.15
CA ILE A 37 2.02 -3.10 4.15
C ILE A 37 1.58 -4.18 3.17
N ILE A 38 2.16 -4.22 1.98
CA ILE A 38 1.87 -5.24 0.96
C ILE A 38 2.21 -6.63 1.51
N GLU A 39 3.39 -6.80 2.11
CA GLU A 39 3.84 -8.07 2.69
C GLU A 39 2.91 -8.52 3.83
N THR A 40 2.62 -7.62 4.78
CA THR A 40 1.71 -7.89 5.90
C THR A 40 0.33 -8.32 5.41
N LYS A 41 -0.20 -7.66 4.37
CA LYS A 41 -1.49 -8.01 3.80
C LYS A 41 -1.43 -9.35 3.07
N ARG A 42 -0.38 -9.61 2.31
CA ARG A 42 -0.18 -10.89 1.60
C ARG A 42 -0.17 -12.07 2.58
N GLN A 43 0.54 -11.94 3.70
CA GLN A 43 0.54 -12.94 4.77
C GLN A 43 -0.85 -13.11 5.40
N LYS A 44 -1.57 -12.01 5.67
CA LYS A 44 -2.93 -12.06 6.24
C LYS A 44 -3.93 -12.80 5.35
N TYR A 45 -3.75 -12.76 4.03
CA TYR A 45 -4.64 -13.38 3.05
C TYR A 45 -4.04 -14.66 2.43
N GLU A 46 -3.06 -15.28 3.09
CA GLU A 46 -2.48 -16.58 2.70
C GLU A 46 -2.11 -16.64 1.21
N ASP A 47 -1.38 -15.63 0.71
CA ASP A 47 -0.95 -15.51 -0.69
C ASP A 47 -2.05 -15.36 -1.76
N ARG A 48 -3.33 -15.38 -1.39
CA ARG A 48 -4.47 -15.11 -2.30
C ARG A 48 -4.58 -13.65 -2.71
N LEU A 49 -3.87 -12.77 -2.01
CA LEU A 49 -3.84 -11.35 -2.27
C LEU A 49 -2.68 -11.01 -3.22
N ARG A 50 -3.02 -10.60 -4.44
CA ARG A 50 -2.06 -10.09 -5.42
C ARG A 50 -2.02 -8.57 -5.37
N TYR A 51 -0.83 -8.01 -5.20
CA TYR A 51 -0.62 -6.58 -5.34
C TYR A 51 -0.72 -6.16 -6.82
N LEU A 52 -1.43 -5.06 -7.10
CA LEU A 52 -1.60 -4.54 -8.46
C LEU A 52 -0.82 -3.24 -8.68
N THR A 53 -1.13 -2.20 -7.91
CA THR A 53 -0.52 -0.86 -8.06
C THR A 53 -0.71 -0.05 -6.79
N TRP A 54 0.09 1.01 -6.61
CA TRP A 54 -0.12 2.01 -5.57
C TRP A 54 0.07 3.42 -6.11
N ASP A 55 -0.64 4.37 -5.48
CA ASP A 55 -0.57 5.81 -5.77
C ASP A 55 -0.24 6.56 -4.47
N VAL A 56 0.68 7.53 -4.53
CA VAL A 56 1.04 8.40 -3.40
C VAL A 56 0.79 9.85 -3.76
N TYR A 57 0.06 10.55 -2.89
CA TYR A 57 -0.16 11.98 -2.95
C TYR A 57 0.51 12.63 -1.74
N PHE A 58 1.57 13.39 -1.96
CA PHE A 58 2.19 14.17 -0.91
C PHE A 58 1.27 15.33 -0.53
N LEU A 59 1.00 15.46 0.77
CA LEU A 59 0.31 16.60 1.34
C LEU A 59 1.42 17.58 1.76
N ASP A 60 1.58 18.65 0.97
CA ASP A 60 2.43 19.80 1.30
C ASP A 60 1.94 20.49 2.58
#